data_AF-A0A5S9M313-F1
#
_entry.id   AF-A0A5S9M313-F1
#
_cell.length_a   1.000
_cell.length_b   1.000
_cell.length_c   1.000
_cell.angle_alpha   90.00
_cell.angle_beta   90.00
_cell.angle_gamma   90.00
#
_symmetry.space_group_name_H-M   'P 1'
#
loop_
_entity.id
_entity.type
_entity.pdbx_description
1 polymer ?
#
loop_
_entity_poly.entity_id
_entity_poly.type
_entity_poly.pdbx_seq_one_letter_code
_entity_poly.pdbx_strand_id
1 'polypeptide(L)'
;MLGEVLVRQTIHDMYELPMDEIVFETEGNGKPVVRQLSSFHFNLSHSGDWVVCAVDDAPVGIDIEEIKPIDLAIAKRFFFQRMSIRIYSHSRQNGRKPISFIFGQ
;
A
#
# COMPACT_ATOMS: atom_id res chain seq x y z
N MET A 1 6.30 11.33 -3.69
CA MET A 1 5.53 12.55 -4.02
C MET A 1 4.04 12.29 -4.23
N LEU A 2 3.59 11.39 -5.13
CA LEU A 2 2.15 11.09 -5.27
C LEU A 2 1.53 10.34 -4.08
N GLY A 3 2.25 9.35 -3.52
CA GLY A 3 1.76 8.58 -2.37
C GLY A 3 1.49 9.43 -1.14
N GLU A 4 2.37 10.40 -0.83
CA GLU A 4 2.18 11.30 0.31
C GLU A 4 0.94 12.19 0.12
N VAL A 5 0.74 12.76 -1.07
CA VAL A 5 -0.46 13.55 -1.38
C VAL A 5 -1.72 12.72 -1.21
N LEU A 6 -1.70 11.45 -1.66
CA LEU A 6 -2.83 10.54 -1.49
C LEU A 6 -3.15 10.30 -0.01
N VAL A 7 -2.14 10.06 0.83
CA VAL A 7 -2.33 9.87 2.28
C VAL A 7 -2.87 11.15 2.93
N ARG A 8 -2.27 12.31 2.62
CA ARG A 8 -2.72 13.59 3.17
C ARG A 8 -4.18 13.89 2.80
N GLN A 9 -4.56 13.64 1.55
CA GLN A 9 -5.96 13.78 1.10
C GLN A 9 -6.89 12.84 1.84
N THR A 10 -6.53 11.56 1.96
CA THR A 10 -7.35 10.60 2.72
C THR A 10 -7.53 11.04 4.18
N ILE A 11 -6.47 11.53 4.83
CA ILE A 11 -6.55 12.03 6.21
C ILE A 11 -7.45 13.27 6.29
N HIS A 12 -7.29 14.22 5.37
CA HIS A 12 -8.12 15.42 5.31
C HIS A 12 -9.61 15.06 5.16
N ASP A 13 -9.93 14.13 4.26
CA ASP A 13 -11.30 13.71 3.99
C ASP A 13 -11.93 12.93 5.17
N MET A 14 -11.13 12.16 5.91
CA MET A 14 -11.62 11.33 7.02
C MET A 14 -11.67 12.05 8.37
N TYR A 15 -10.75 12.99 8.61
CA TYR A 15 -10.55 13.61 9.92
C TYR A 15 -10.65 15.15 9.90
N GLU A 16 -10.93 15.75 8.74
CA GLU A 16 -11.02 17.21 8.54
C GLU A 16 -9.74 17.96 8.96
N LEU A 17 -8.61 17.26 9.03
CA LEU A 17 -7.32 17.87 9.39
C LEU A 17 -6.77 18.69 8.21
N PRO A 18 -6.33 19.94 8.44
CA PRO A 18 -5.66 20.73 7.41
C PRO A 18 -4.40 20.02 6.89
N MET A 19 -4.20 20.07 5.57
CA MET A 19 -3.11 19.37 4.89
C MET A 19 -1.71 19.72 5.43
N ASP A 20 -1.52 20.97 5.84
CA ASP A 20 -0.30 21.54 6.41
C ASP A 20 -0.09 21.20 7.89
N GLU A 21 -1.13 20.79 8.60
CA GLU A 21 -1.05 20.31 9.97
C GLU A 21 -0.71 18.82 10.06
N ILE A 22 -0.87 18.03 8.99
CA ILE A 22 -0.54 16.60 9.00
C ILE A 22 0.98 16.41 9.11
N VAL A 23 1.43 15.80 10.21
CA VAL A 23 2.86 15.54 10.48
C VAL A 23 3.13 14.04 10.42
N PHE A 24 3.97 13.64 9.46
CA PHE A 24 4.46 12.26 9.37
C PHE A 24 5.68 12.05 10.25
N GLU A 25 5.72 10.91 10.92
CA GLU A 25 6.87 10.39 11.66
C GLU A 25 7.21 8.99 11.18
N THR A 26 8.37 8.49 11.59
CA THR A 26 8.81 7.13 11.26
C THR A 26 9.00 6.35 12.55
N GLU A 27 8.33 5.21 12.67
CA GLU A 27 8.52 4.27 13.78
C GLU A 27 9.90 3.58 13.71
N GLY A 28 10.29 2.89 14.78
CA GLY A 28 11.59 2.21 14.87
C GLY A 28 11.85 1.13 13.80
N ASN A 29 10.82 0.66 13.10
CA ASN A 29 10.90 -0.29 11.99
C ASN A 29 10.95 0.38 10.60
N GLY A 30 10.94 1.72 10.53
CA GLY A 30 10.91 2.46 9.27
C GLY A 30 9.51 2.72 8.70
N LYS A 31 8.43 2.29 9.38
CA LYS A 31 7.05 2.50 8.92
C LYS A 31 6.62 3.95 9.19
N PRO A 32 6.08 4.67 8.20
CA PRO A 32 5.57 6.01 8.41
C PRO A 32 4.23 5.98 9.16
N VAL A 33 4.05 6.92 10.08
CA VAL A 33 2.86 7.12 10.91
C VAL A 33 2.50 8.60 10.98
N VAL A 34 1.28 8.90 11.42
CA VAL A 34 0.80 10.29 11.58
C VAL A 34 0.81 10.65 13.06
N ARG A 35 1.62 11.65 13.45
CA ARG A 35 1.84 12.02 14.87
C ARG A 35 0.53 12.27 15.62
N GLN A 36 -0.43 12.92 14.98
CA GLN A 36 -1.69 13.33 15.59
C GLN A 36 -2.73 12.21 15.67
N LEU A 37 -2.56 11.11 14.93
CA LEU A 37 -3.58 10.08 14.76
C LEU A 37 -3.01 8.71 15.10
N SER A 38 -2.96 8.38 16.39
CA SER A 38 -2.37 7.11 16.89
C SER A 38 -3.10 5.85 16.43
N SER A 39 -4.40 5.95 16.11
CA SER A 39 -5.21 4.84 15.61
C SER A 39 -5.32 4.84 14.08
N PHE A 40 -4.65 5.76 13.37
CA PHE A 40 -4.67 5.77 11.92
C PHE A 40 -3.44 5.05 11.39
N HIS A 41 -3.64 3.87 10.82
CA HIS A 41 -2.59 3.12 10.16
C HIS A 41 -2.77 3.21 8.65
N PHE A 42 -1.66 3.41 7.94
CA PHE A 42 -1.67 3.38 6.50
C PHE A 42 -0.49 2.60 5.93
N ASN A 43 -0.63 2.20 4.67
CA ASN A 43 0.45 1.62 3.90
C ASN A 43 0.32 2.00 2.42
N LEU A 44 1.44 2.33 1.80
CA LEU A 44 1.53 2.72 0.41
C LEU A 44 2.28 1.65 -0.37
N SER A 45 1.78 1.31 -1.55
CA SER A 45 2.53 0.53 -2.53
C SER A 45 2.32 1.11 -3.93
N HIS A 46 3.28 0.91 -4.82
CA HIS A 46 3.23 1.39 -6.19
C HIS A 46 3.89 0.39 -7.12
N SER A 47 3.29 0.15 -8.29
CA SER A 47 3.90 -0.68 -9.33
C SER A 47 3.34 -0.33 -10.71
N GLY A 48 4.23 -0.20 -11.68
CA GLY A 48 3.91 0.41 -12.98
C GLY A 48 3.34 1.83 -12.80
N ASP A 49 2.17 2.08 -13.40
CA ASP A 49 1.47 3.37 -13.34
C ASP A 49 0.51 3.50 -12.14
N TRP A 50 0.56 2.55 -11.20
CA TRP A 50 -0.37 2.49 -10.08
C TRP A 50 0.30 2.92 -8.77
N VAL A 51 -0.44 3.68 -7.98
CA VAL A 51 -0.16 3.99 -6.58
C VAL A 51 -1.42 3.65 -5.80
N VAL A 52 -1.27 2.95 -4.68
CA VAL A 52 -2.38 2.59 -3.80
C VAL A 52 -2.05 2.97 -2.37
N CYS A 53 -3.09 3.31 -1.61
CA CYS A 53 -3.03 3.59 -0.18
C CYS A 53 -4.08 2.71 0.50
N ALA A 54 -3.65 1.87 1.43
CA ALA A 54 -4.54 1.21 2.38
C ALA A 54 -4.54 2.00 3.69
N VAL A 55 -5.71 2.13 4.31
CA VAL A 55 -5.90 2.79 5.60
C VAL A 55 -6.80 1.92 6.48
N ASP A 56 -6.53 1.86 7.77
CA ASP A 56 -7.33 1.10 8.74
C ASP A 56 -7.11 1.62 10.18
N ASP A 57 -7.96 1.18 11.11
CA ASP A 57 -7.82 1.48 12.54
C ASP A 57 -6.83 0.54 13.27
N ALA A 58 -6.33 -0.47 12.56
CA ALA A 58 -5.31 -1.41 12.98
C ALA A 58 -4.15 -1.49 11.97
N PRO A 59 -2.97 -2.03 12.33
CA PRO A 59 -1.85 -2.14 11.40
C PRO A 59 -2.23 -2.85 10.09
N VAL A 60 -2.13 -2.13 8.97
CA VAL A 60 -2.42 -2.65 7.63
C VAL A 60 -1.17 -2.69 6.75
N GLY A 61 -1.11 -3.66 5.83
CA GLY A 61 -0.10 -3.77 4.78
C GLY A 61 -0.74 -4.06 3.43
N ILE A 62 -0.32 -3.33 2.39
CA ILE A 62 -0.75 -3.54 1.01
C ILE A 62 0.47 -3.59 0.10
N ASP A 63 0.48 -4.53 -0.82
CA ASP A 63 1.47 -4.58 -1.87
C ASP A 63 0.80 -4.77 -3.23
N ILE A 64 1.23 -3.99 -4.22
CA ILE A 64 0.76 -4.10 -5.59
C ILE A 64 1.90 -4.37 -6.52
N GLU A 65 1.68 -5.29 -7.46
CA GLU A 65 2.66 -5.60 -8.48
C GLU A 65 2.05 -5.66 -9.89
N GLU A 66 2.73 -5.02 -10.84
CA GLU A 66 2.44 -5.14 -12.27
C GLU A 66 2.78 -6.55 -12.71
N ILE A 67 1.79 -7.28 -13.24
CA ILE A 67 2.00 -8.66 -13.68
C ILE A 67 2.88 -8.66 -14.93
N LYS A 68 4.09 -9.21 -14.77
CA LYS A 68 5.06 -9.43 -15.85
C LYS A 68 5.35 -10.93 -16.01
N PRO A 69 5.75 -11.40 -17.20
CA PRO A 69 6.22 -12.76 -17.37
C PRO A 69 7.37 -13.02 -16.39
N ILE A 70 7.21 -14.01 -15.50
CA ILE A 70 8.20 -14.34 -14.48
C ILE A 70 8.91 -15.65 -14.82
N ASP A 71 10.21 -15.71 -14.54
CA ASP A 71 10.93 -16.97 -14.49
C ASP A 71 10.58 -17.69 -13.17
N LEU A 72 9.88 -18.82 -13.29
CA LEU A 72 9.42 -19.63 -12.16
C LEU A 72 10.58 -20.15 -11.28
N ALA A 73 11.81 -20.17 -11.77
CA ALA A 73 12.99 -20.50 -10.97
C ALA A 73 13.27 -19.46 -9.88
N ILE A 74 12.98 -18.18 -10.13
CA ILE A 74 13.14 -17.09 -9.16
C ILE A 74 12.02 -17.15 -8.12
N ALA A 75 10.77 -17.35 -8.56
CA ALA A 75 9.61 -17.46 -7.69
C ALA A 75 9.80 -18.51 -6.58
N LYS A 76 10.29 -19.71 -6.92
CA LYS A 76 10.51 -20.79 -5.95
C LYS A 76 11.52 -20.47 -4.85
N ARG A 77 12.42 -19.51 -5.05
CA ARG A 77 13.43 -19.12 -4.06
C ARG A 77 12.93 -18.09 -3.05
N PHE A 78 11.97 -17.26 -3.45
CA PHE A 78 11.42 -16.19 -2.62
C PHE A 78 10.11 -16.56 -1.92
N PHE A 79 9.32 -17.48 -2.50
CA PHE A 79 8.08 -17.95 -1.86
C PHE A 79 8.38 -19.03 -0.82
N PHE A 80 8.55 -18.61 0.44
CA PHE A 80 8.59 -19.51 1.59
C PHE A 80 7.22 -20.19 1.83
N GLN A 81 7.22 -21.48 2.15
CA GLN A 81 6.04 -22.38 2.27
C GLN A 81 4.93 -21.98 3.27
N ARG A 82 4.96 -20.78 3.88
CA ARG A 82 4.13 -20.47 5.06
C ARG A 82 3.21 -19.26 4.93
N MET A 83 3.20 -18.55 3.80
CA MET A 83 2.30 -17.41 3.60
C MET A 83 1.09 -17.85 2.76
N SER A 84 -0.12 -17.71 3.31
CA SER A 84 -1.36 -17.82 2.53
C SER A 84 -1.52 -16.57 1.67
N ILE A 85 -0.90 -16.57 0.49
CA ILE A 85 -0.98 -15.42 -0.43
C ILE A 85 -2.38 -15.42 -1.05
N ARG A 86 -3.21 -14.44 -0.67
CA ARG A 86 -4.51 -14.21 -1.30
C ARG A 86 -4.35 -13.12 -2.37
N ILE A 87 -4.11 -13.55 -3.60
CA ILE A 87 -3.96 -12.65 -4.75
C ILE A 87 -5.35 -12.26 -5.23
N TYR A 88 -5.67 -10.98 -5.16
CA TYR A 88 -6.81 -10.41 -5.89
C TYR A 88 -6.27 -9.77 -7.17
N SER A 89 -6.78 -10.21 -8.32
CA SER A 89 -6.51 -9.59 -9.61
C SER A 89 -7.76 -8.84 -10.06
N HIS A 90 -7.61 -7.53 -10.30
CA HIS A 90 -8.66 -6.73 -10.93
C HIS A 90 -8.29 -6.50 -12.39
N SER A 91 -9.12 -6.99 -13.32
CA SER A 91 -8.86 -6.88 -14.75
C SER A 91 -9.62 -5.71 -15.38
N ARG A 92 -8.82 -4.80 -15.96
CA ARG A 92 -9.13 -3.72 -16.93
C ARG A 92 -10.10 -2.60 -16.51
N GLN A 93 -9.50 -1.42 -16.31
CA GLN A 93 -10.07 -0.12 -16.66
C GLN A 93 -9.02 0.62 -17.54
N ASN A 94 -9.43 1.18 -18.68
CA ASN A 94 -8.65 2.11 -19.53
C ASN A 94 -7.29 1.64 -20.11
N GLY A 95 -7.18 0.41 -20.61
CA GLY A 95 -6.01 -0.02 -21.41
C GLY A 95 -4.70 -0.21 -20.64
N ARG A 96 -4.72 -0.08 -19.31
CA ARG A 96 -3.56 -0.30 -18.43
C ARG A 96 -3.27 -1.80 -18.22
N LYS A 97 -2.01 -2.12 -17.92
CA LYS A 97 -1.55 -3.49 -17.63
C LYS A 97 -2.22 -4.04 -16.36
N PRO A 98 -2.43 -5.38 -16.28
CA PRO A 98 -3.05 -5.99 -15.11
C PRO A 98 -2.16 -5.89 -13.87
N ILE A 99 -2.79 -5.72 -12.71
CA ILE A 99 -2.15 -5.63 -11.40
C ILE A 99 -2.68 -6.71 -10.45
N SER A 100 -1.83 -7.18 -9.55
CA SER A 100 -2.18 -8.03 -8.42
C SER A 100 -2.08 -7.26 -7.11
N PHE A 101 -3.02 -7.48 -6.20
CA PHE A 101 -3.01 -6.97 -4.83
C PHE A 101 -2.67 -8.09 -3.84
N ILE A 102 -1.79 -7.81 -2.89
CA ILE A 102 -1.45 -8.66 -1.76
C ILE A 102 -1.77 -7.87 -0.49
N PHE A 103 -2.56 -8.46 0.40
CA PHE A 103 -2.90 -7.89 1.70
C PHE A 103 -2.20 -8.69 2.80
N GLY A 104 -1.50 -7.99 3.70
CA GLY A 104 -0.91 -8.56 4.91
C GLY A 104 -1.72 -8.13 6.14
N GLN A 105 -1.98 -9.07 7.04
CA GLN A 105 -2.29 -8.79 8.45
C GLN A 105 -1.01 -8.85 9.28
#